data_AF-A0A6L5YV74-F1
#
_entry.id   AF-A0A6L5YV74-F1
#
_cell.length_a   1.000
_cell.length_b   1.000
_cell.length_c   1.000
_cell.angle_alpha   90.00
_cell.angle_beta   90.00
_cell.angle_gamma   90.00
#
_symmetry.space_group_name_H-M   'P 1'
#
loop_
_entity.id
_entity.type
_entity.pdbx_description
1 polymer ?
#
loop_
_entity_poly.entity_id
_entity_poly.type
_entity_poly.pdbx_seq_one_letter_code
_entity_poly.pdbx_strand_id
1 'polypeptide(L)'
;MTVVLAHPPILTPRLRLDPLAPGDIEPLAETVFSDPEVMRHLAHDMRAPDAARHAAARWACGPGSPFAAVWNGGGLGPFAIRSRSPALAPPGRFLGVSGFYLPRDGDRLSGEFFHALGRAWHGRGIGTEAARAAVAAARRRGRLGTVYAVCWDRQNPASVRVLRRAGFRPSGRIELLEEYSAERLEGIRAWELARFAAQPAAARTRDAAVTAGKLAIIGRELGAARAWLDRLLELTPTAGHDAARQSFAVEVQTVGLAYLLLPPR
;
A
#
# COMPACT_ATOMS: atom_id res chain seq x y z
N MET A 1 22.76 -4.31 15.96
CA MET A 1 22.52 -2.90 16.37
C MET A 1 21.09 -2.78 16.85
N THR A 2 20.87 -2.34 18.08
CA THR A 2 19.55 -2.04 18.64
C THR A 2 18.95 -0.86 17.88
N VAL A 3 17.73 -1.00 17.36
CA VAL A 3 17.02 0.11 16.71
C VAL A 3 16.57 1.07 17.79
N VAL A 4 17.12 2.29 17.79
CA VAL A 4 16.70 3.33 18.73
C VAL A 4 15.50 4.06 18.12
N LEU A 5 14.29 3.55 18.36
CA LEU A 5 13.03 4.18 17.97
C LEU A 5 12.72 5.40 18.86
N ALA A 6 13.61 6.39 18.92
CA ALA A 6 13.43 7.59 19.73
C ALA A 6 12.57 8.65 19.02
N HIS A 7 11.45 8.26 18.40
CA HIS A 7 10.45 9.20 17.91
C HIS A 7 9.24 9.18 18.85
N PRO A 8 8.86 10.32 19.47
CA PRO A 8 7.70 10.35 20.34
C PRO A 8 6.43 9.99 19.55
N PRO A 9 5.43 9.36 20.19
CA PRO A 9 4.18 9.05 19.54
C PRO A 9 3.51 10.30 18.99
N ILE A 10 2.92 10.20 17.79
CA ILE A 10 2.07 11.26 17.24
C ILE A 10 0.65 11.01 17.74
N LEU A 11 0.08 12.00 18.42
CA LEU A 11 -1.28 11.94 18.94
C LEU A 11 -2.22 12.75 18.06
N THR A 12 -3.38 12.17 17.78
CA THR A 12 -4.50 12.78 17.06
C THR A 12 -5.76 12.59 17.90
N PRO A 13 -6.90 13.24 17.59
CA PRO A 13 -8.12 13.09 18.39
C PRO A 13 -8.51 11.62 18.63
N ARG A 14 -8.34 10.73 17.64
CA ARG A 14 -8.77 9.32 17.75
C ARG A 14 -7.64 8.29 17.68
N LEU A 15 -6.44 8.67 17.24
CA LEU A 15 -5.34 7.75 16.94
C LEU A 15 -4.04 8.10 17.67
N ARG A 16 -3.27 7.06 17.99
CA ARG A 16 -1.87 7.13 18.42
C ARG A 16 -1.04 6.47 17.33
N LEU A 17 -0.03 7.17 16.84
CA LEU A 17 0.91 6.68 15.84
C LEU A 17 2.28 6.52 16.50
N ASP A 18 2.71 5.28 16.71
CA ASP A 18 4.05 4.96 17.22
C ASP A 18 4.92 4.43 16.08
N PRO A 19 6.25 4.62 16.10
CA PRO A 19 7.13 3.94 15.16
C PRO A 19 6.83 2.45 15.11
N LEU A 20 6.70 1.88 13.91
CA LEU A 20 6.33 0.48 13.73
C LEU A 20 7.46 -0.42 14.23
N ALA A 21 7.25 -1.10 15.36
CA ALA A 21 8.30 -1.81 16.08
C ALA A 21 8.31 -3.33 15.75
N PRO A 22 9.36 -4.08 16.12
CA PRO A 22 9.38 -5.54 15.97
C PRO A 22 8.20 -6.26 16.64
N GLY A 23 7.69 -5.72 17.75
CA GLY A 23 6.49 -6.27 18.41
C GLY A 23 5.19 -6.07 17.63
N ASP A 24 5.21 -5.34 16.51
CA ASP A 24 4.05 -5.13 15.64
C ASP A 24 4.00 -6.08 14.44
N ILE A 25 4.96 -7.01 14.33
CA ILE A 25 5.02 -7.97 13.21
C ILE A 25 3.73 -8.79 13.14
N GLU A 26 3.33 -9.42 14.24
CA GLU A 26 2.13 -10.26 14.28
C GLU A 26 0.84 -9.43 14.07
N PRO A 27 0.60 -8.31 14.79
CA PRO A 27 -0.56 -7.46 14.52
C PRO A 27 -0.66 -6.96 13.08
N LEU A 28 0.46 -6.59 12.45
CA LEU A 28 0.51 -6.12 11.07
C LEU A 28 0.25 -7.26 10.08
N ALA A 29 0.83 -8.44 10.31
CA ALA A 29 0.57 -9.63 9.51
C ALA A 29 -0.93 -9.96 9.53
N GLU A 30 -1.52 -10.08 10.71
CA GLU A 30 -2.93 -10.43 10.88
C GLU A 30 -3.90 -9.38 10.33
N THR A 31 -3.63 -8.09 10.58
CA THR A 31 -4.58 -7.01 10.27
C THR A 31 -4.51 -6.56 8.81
N VAL A 32 -3.33 -6.67 8.17
CA VAL A 32 -3.08 -6.14 6.83
C VAL A 32 -2.70 -7.25 5.86
N PHE A 33 -1.59 -7.96 6.11
CA PHE A 33 -1.03 -8.84 5.10
C PHE A 33 -1.78 -10.16 4.90
N SER A 34 -2.55 -10.60 5.88
CA SER A 34 -3.38 -11.79 5.79
C SER A 34 -4.76 -11.56 5.17
N ASP A 35 -5.19 -10.31 4.97
CA ASP A 35 -6.51 -10.00 4.39
C ASP A 35 -6.41 -9.79 2.87
N PRO A 36 -6.96 -10.70 2.03
CA PRO A 36 -6.84 -10.58 0.58
C PRO A 36 -7.48 -9.32 0.00
N GLU A 37 -8.50 -8.76 0.66
CA GLU A 37 -9.14 -7.51 0.21
C GLU A 37 -8.31 -6.28 0.54
N VAL A 38 -7.44 -6.34 1.56
CA VAL A 38 -6.43 -5.30 1.78
C VAL A 38 -5.27 -5.51 0.79
N MET A 39 -4.80 -6.75 0.68
CA MET A 39 -3.63 -7.11 -0.13
C MET A 39 -3.81 -6.93 -1.63
N ARG A 40 -5.03 -6.93 -2.14
CA ARG A 40 -5.27 -6.56 -3.55
C ARG A 40 -4.66 -5.17 -3.85
N HIS A 41 -4.58 -4.25 -2.90
CA HIS A 41 -4.08 -2.90 -3.19
C HIS A 41 -2.58 -2.71 -2.94
N LEU A 42 -1.89 -3.74 -2.45
CA LEU A 42 -0.47 -3.68 -2.14
C LEU A 42 0.33 -4.54 -3.13
N ALA A 43 1.46 -4.03 -3.57
CA ALA A 43 2.33 -4.64 -4.58
C ALA A 43 3.19 -5.78 -3.98
N HIS A 44 2.55 -6.82 -3.45
CA HIS A 44 3.22 -7.98 -2.85
C HIS A 44 2.61 -9.31 -3.30
N ASP A 45 3.44 -10.35 -3.34
CA ASP A 45 3.02 -11.74 -3.46
C ASP A 45 2.74 -12.34 -2.07
N MET A 46 1.52 -12.83 -1.85
CA MET A 46 1.05 -13.41 -0.58
C MET A 46 0.74 -14.90 -0.68
N ARG A 47 1.23 -15.60 -1.71
CA ARG A 47 0.89 -17.02 -1.94
C ARG A 47 1.58 -17.97 -0.96
N ALA A 48 2.77 -17.63 -0.45
CA ALA A 48 3.48 -18.48 0.50
C ALA A 48 2.78 -18.46 1.88
N PRO A 49 2.72 -19.58 2.62
CA PRO A 49 2.02 -19.67 3.90
C PRO A 49 2.48 -18.65 4.96
N ASP A 50 3.75 -18.27 4.92
CA ASP A 50 4.38 -17.32 5.85
C ASP A 50 4.56 -15.91 5.26
N ALA A 51 4.08 -15.68 4.02
CA ALA A 51 4.29 -14.41 3.29
C ALA A 51 3.82 -13.19 4.08
N ALA A 52 2.69 -13.31 4.79
CA ALA A 52 2.13 -12.21 5.56
C ALA A 52 3.06 -11.78 6.71
N ARG A 53 3.58 -12.76 7.47
CA ARG A 53 4.53 -12.50 8.54
C ARG A 53 5.86 -12.00 8.00
N HIS A 54 6.35 -12.58 6.91
CA HIS A 54 7.58 -12.15 6.25
C HIS A 54 7.49 -10.68 5.79
N ALA A 55 6.40 -10.30 5.13
CA ALA A 55 6.18 -8.93 4.69
C ALA A 55 6.05 -7.95 5.87
N ALA A 56 5.33 -8.34 6.92
CA ALA A 56 5.24 -7.56 8.15
C ALA A 56 6.61 -7.35 8.81
N ALA A 57 7.46 -8.39 8.88
CA ALA A 57 8.83 -8.30 9.40
C ALA A 57 9.71 -7.34 8.58
N ARG A 58 9.55 -7.29 7.26
CA ARG A 58 10.26 -6.33 6.40
C ARG A 58 9.82 -4.88 6.64
N TRP A 59 8.58 -4.66 7.08
CA TRP A 59 8.04 -3.32 7.36
C TRP A 59 8.35 -2.86 8.79
N ALA A 60 8.29 -3.78 9.75
CA ALA A 60 8.63 -3.51 11.13
C ALA A 60 10.10 -3.10 11.26
N CYS A 61 10.41 -2.15 12.14
CA CYS A 61 11.74 -1.60 12.31
C CYS A 61 12.63 -2.52 13.18
N GLY A 62 12.80 -3.77 12.74
CA GLY A 62 13.69 -4.76 13.36
C GLY A 62 15.04 -4.91 12.64
N PRO A 63 15.94 -5.76 13.16
CA PRO A 63 17.22 -6.06 12.50
C PRO A 63 17.01 -6.52 11.05
N GLY A 64 17.79 -5.97 10.11
CA GLY A 64 17.70 -6.28 8.68
C GLY A 64 16.55 -5.60 7.93
N SER A 65 15.66 -4.88 8.62
CA SER A 65 14.61 -4.07 7.97
C SER A 65 15.19 -2.81 7.33
N PRO A 66 14.82 -2.49 6.07
CA PRO A 66 15.23 -1.22 5.45
C PRO A 66 14.68 -0.01 6.21
N PHE A 67 13.55 -0.16 6.92
CA PHE A 67 12.98 0.93 7.72
C PHE A 67 13.75 1.16 9.02
N ALA A 68 14.33 0.12 9.61
CA ALA A 68 15.25 0.31 10.74
C ALA A 68 16.46 1.15 10.34
N ALA A 69 17.02 0.92 9.14
CA ALA A 69 18.11 1.74 8.60
C ALA A 69 17.68 3.20 8.39
N VAL A 70 16.46 3.44 7.87
CA VAL A 70 15.91 4.79 7.72
C VAL A 70 15.80 5.51 9.06
N TRP A 71 15.24 4.88 10.09
CA TRP A 71 15.14 5.49 11.42
C TRP A 71 16.52 5.77 12.04
N ASN A 72 17.44 4.80 11.98
CA ASN A 72 18.79 4.93 12.52
C ASN A 72 19.60 6.02 11.78
N GLY A 73 19.34 6.22 10.49
CA GLY A 73 19.94 7.29 9.68
C GLY A 73 19.31 8.68 9.89
N GLY A 74 18.42 8.85 10.86
CA GLY A 74 17.75 10.13 11.12
C GLY A 74 16.66 10.49 10.11
N GLY A 75 16.24 9.53 9.28
CA GLY A 75 15.10 9.62 8.37
C GLY A 75 13.76 9.47 9.09
N LEU A 76 12.73 9.11 8.32
CA LEU A 76 11.37 8.89 8.82
C LEU A 76 10.75 7.63 8.21
N GLY A 77 10.28 6.73 9.08
CA GLY A 77 9.73 5.44 8.69
C GLY A 77 8.21 5.29 8.91
N PRO A 78 7.70 4.05 8.89
CA PRO A 78 6.30 3.73 9.14
C PRO A 78 5.90 3.89 10.59
N PHE A 79 4.64 4.28 10.81
CA PHE A 79 3.99 4.30 12.11
C PHE A 79 2.89 3.24 12.18
N ALA A 80 2.87 2.47 13.26
CA ALA A 80 1.72 1.68 13.66
C ALA A 80 0.58 2.60 14.10
N ILE A 81 -0.61 2.40 13.54
CA ILE A 81 -1.82 3.15 13.88
C ILE A 81 -2.56 2.38 14.98
N ARG A 82 -2.72 3.00 16.15
CA ARG A 82 -3.48 2.44 17.27
C ARG A 82 -4.68 3.30 17.62
N SER A 83 -5.76 2.65 18.04
CA SER A 83 -6.93 3.34 18.59
C SER A 83 -6.57 4.09 19.88
N ARG A 84 -7.01 5.34 20.00
CA ARG A 84 -7.11 6.06 21.27
C ARG A 84 -8.55 6.28 21.72
N SER A 85 -9.51 6.05 20.82
CA SER A 85 -10.91 6.32 21.06
C SER A 85 -11.65 5.00 21.23
N PRO A 86 -12.31 4.75 22.38
CA PRO A 86 -13.10 3.53 22.57
C PRO A 86 -14.28 3.43 21.59
N ALA A 87 -14.70 4.54 20.98
CA ALA A 87 -15.70 4.56 19.91
C ALA A 87 -15.19 3.95 18.58
N LEU A 88 -13.87 3.81 18.41
CA LEU A 88 -13.29 3.12 17.25
C LEU A 88 -13.02 1.64 17.56
N ALA A 89 -12.25 1.40 18.61
CA ALA A 89 -11.81 0.07 19.07
C ALA A 89 -11.20 0.23 20.48
N PRO A 90 -10.98 -0.87 21.24
CA PRO A 90 -10.26 -0.81 22.52
C PRO A 90 -8.97 0.02 22.40
N PRO A 91 -8.67 0.93 23.35
CA PRO A 91 -7.45 1.72 23.31
C PRO A 91 -6.21 0.84 23.14
N GLY A 92 -5.27 1.28 22.29
CA GLY A 92 -4.08 0.52 21.95
C GLY A 92 -4.28 -0.53 20.83
N ARG A 93 -5.53 -0.84 20.43
CA ARG A 93 -5.79 -1.78 19.34
C ARG A 93 -5.10 -1.32 18.05
N PHE A 94 -4.29 -2.21 17.47
CA PHE A 94 -3.66 -2.01 16.16
C PHE A 94 -4.72 -1.99 15.05
N LEU A 95 -4.64 -0.97 14.18
CA LEU A 95 -5.60 -0.72 13.12
C LEU A 95 -4.96 -0.82 11.72
N GLY A 96 -3.64 -0.64 11.64
CA GLY A 96 -2.89 -0.62 10.39
C GLY A 96 -1.60 0.18 10.52
N VAL A 97 -1.08 0.63 9.38
CA VAL A 97 0.19 1.33 9.26
C VAL A 97 0.04 2.55 8.33
N SER A 98 0.70 3.65 8.67
CA SER A 98 0.86 4.79 7.78
C SER A 98 2.19 5.46 8.05
N GLY A 99 2.86 5.91 7.01
CA GLY A 99 4.12 6.63 7.14
C GLY A 99 4.92 6.53 5.87
N PHE A 100 6.22 6.31 6.04
CA PHE A 100 7.18 6.72 5.04
C PHE A 100 8.30 5.70 4.85
N TYR A 101 8.90 5.73 3.67
CA TYR A 101 10.30 5.38 3.46
C TYR A 101 11.03 6.67 3.06
N LEU A 102 11.43 7.48 4.06
CA LEU A 102 12.14 8.74 3.84
C LEU A 102 13.55 8.69 4.43
N PRO A 103 14.53 8.10 3.73
CA PRO A 103 15.94 8.26 4.10
C PRO A 103 16.33 9.75 4.13
N ARG A 104 17.34 10.05 4.94
CA ARG A 104 17.91 11.39 5.04
C ARG A 104 19.11 11.52 4.11
N ASP A 105 19.10 12.58 3.31
CA ASP A 105 20.23 13.02 2.49
C ASP A 105 20.54 14.48 2.83
N GLY A 106 21.62 14.69 3.58
CA GLY A 106 21.92 15.99 4.20
C GLY A 106 20.76 16.50 5.08
N ASP A 107 20.21 17.66 4.71
CA ASP A 107 19.07 18.27 5.40
C ASP A 107 17.70 17.84 4.85
N ARG A 108 17.68 17.06 3.76
CA ARG A 108 16.46 16.67 3.03
C ARG A 108 15.95 15.28 3.41
N LEU A 109 14.63 15.15 3.37
CA LEU A 109 13.90 13.87 3.46
C LEU A 109 13.14 13.67 2.15
N SER A 110 13.47 12.61 1.40
CA SER A 110 12.85 12.29 0.10
C SER A 110 12.57 10.79 0.01
N GLY A 111 11.55 10.41 -0.75
CA GLY A 111 11.13 9.01 -0.90
C GLY A 111 9.62 8.85 -0.89
N GLU A 112 9.15 7.71 -0.40
CA GLU A 112 7.77 7.27 -0.58
C GLU A 112 6.93 7.44 0.69
N PHE A 113 5.65 7.78 0.52
CA PHE A 113 4.60 7.64 1.51
C PHE A 113 3.69 6.46 1.16
N PHE A 114 3.34 5.67 2.18
CA PHE A 114 2.40 4.57 2.06
C PHE A 114 1.47 4.49 3.28
N HIS A 115 0.35 3.80 3.08
CA HIS A 115 -0.57 3.44 4.16
C HIS A 115 -1.30 2.14 3.82
N ALA A 116 -1.61 1.37 4.86
CA ALA A 116 -2.45 0.20 4.76
C ALA A 116 -3.25 0.07 6.05
N LEU A 117 -4.55 -0.13 5.92
CA LEU A 117 -5.47 -0.20 7.06
C LEU A 117 -6.22 -1.53 6.99
N GLY A 118 -6.45 -2.17 8.14
CA GLY A 118 -7.29 -3.36 8.20
C GLY A 118 -8.70 -3.06 7.68
N ARG A 119 -9.27 -4.01 6.94
CA ARG A 119 -10.56 -3.84 6.24
C ARG A 119 -11.69 -3.37 7.15
N ALA A 120 -11.75 -3.85 8.39
CA ALA A 120 -12.76 -3.46 9.38
C ALA A 120 -12.80 -1.95 9.68
N TRP A 121 -11.71 -1.23 9.41
CA TRP A 121 -11.51 0.18 9.74
C TRP A 121 -11.64 1.12 8.53
N HIS A 122 -11.88 0.57 7.33
CA HIS A 122 -12.11 1.34 6.12
C HIS A 122 -13.37 2.21 6.23
N GLY A 123 -13.43 3.31 5.48
CA GLY A 123 -14.60 4.21 5.47
C GLY A 123 -14.80 5.09 6.71
N ARG A 124 -14.01 4.93 7.78
CA ARG A 124 -14.17 5.65 9.07
C ARG A 124 -13.31 6.91 9.21
N GLY A 125 -12.66 7.35 8.12
CA GLY A 125 -11.74 8.50 8.11
C GLY A 125 -10.37 8.26 8.76
N ILE A 126 -10.10 7.06 9.29
CA ILE A 126 -8.85 6.72 10.01
C ILE A 126 -7.62 6.91 9.14
N GLY A 127 -7.63 6.40 7.90
CA GLY A 127 -6.49 6.55 6.98
C GLY A 127 -6.17 8.02 6.67
N THR A 128 -7.19 8.88 6.54
CA THR A 128 -6.98 10.33 6.33
C THR A 128 -6.39 11.00 7.57
N GLU A 129 -6.89 10.68 8.76
CA GLU A 129 -6.38 11.24 10.02
C GLU A 129 -4.91 10.82 10.25
N ALA A 130 -4.59 9.55 10.05
CA ALA A 130 -3.23 9.03 10.16
C ALA A 130 -2.28 9.66 9.13
N ALA A 131 -2.67 9.70 7.85
CA ALA A 131 -1.84 10.27 6.79
C ALA A 131 -1.54 11.75 7.02
N ARG A 132 -2.53 12.55 7.43
CA ARG A 132 -2.33 13.97 7.78
C ARG A 132 -1.36 14.14 8.95
N ALA A 133 -1.50 13.33 9.98
CA ALA A 133 -0.65 13.38 11.16
C ALA A 133 0.81 13.01 10.82
N ALA A 134 1.00 11.96 10.02
CA ALA A 134 2.30 11.52 9.54
C ALA A 134 2.96 12.61 8.66
N VAL A 135 2.24 13.17 7.68
CA VAL A 135 2.75 14.28 6.84
C VAL A 135 3.11 15.52 7.67
N ALA A 136 2.29 15.87 8.67
CA ALA A 136 2.60 16.97 9.56
C ALA A 136 3.88 16.71 10.38
N ALA A 137 4.11 15.46 10.81
CA ALA A 137 5.34 15.08 11.48
C ALA A 137 6.56 15.15 10.55
N ALA A 138 6.44 14.68 9.31
CA ALA A 138 7.50 14.77 8.30
C ALA A 138 7.95 16.22 8.07
N ARG A 139 6.99 17.14 7.89
CA ARG A 139 7.27 18.58 7.72
C ARG A 139 7.96 19.22 8.92
N ARG A 140 7.71 18.73 10.14
CA ARG A 140 8.39 19.24 11.34
C ARG A 140 9.80 18.66 11.52
N ARG A 141 10.14 17.56 10.83
CA ARG A 141 11.38 16.80 11.06
C ARG A 141 12.55 17.30 10.22
N GLY A 142 12.30 17.96 9.10
CA GLY A 142 13.33 18.46 8.20
C GLY A 142 12.76 19.03 6.92
N ARG A 143 13.64 19.48 6.03
CA ARG A 143 13.25 19.97 4.71
C ARG A 143 12.78 18.77 3.88
N LEU A 144 11.53 18.81 3.41
CA LEU A 144 11.07 17.78 2.49
C LEU A 144 11.68 18.04 1.11
N GLY A 145 12.30 17.02 0.52
CA GLY A 145 12.60 16.98 -0.90
C GLY A 145 11.41 16.40 -1.67
N THR A 146 11.67 15.49 -2.61
CA THR A 146 10.62 14.80 -3.35
C THR A 146 9.98 13.73 -2.46
N VAL A 147 8.75 13.95 -2.04
CA VAL A 147 7.95 12.94 -1.35
C VAL A 147 6.79 12.54 -2.23
N TYR A 148 6.73 11.27 -2.61
CA TYR A 148 5.76 10.74 -3.55
C TYR A 148 4.92 9.61 -2.96
N ALA A 149 3.83 9.28 -3.63
CA ALA A 149 3.08 8.07 -3.39
C ALA A 149 2.61 7.51 -4.74
N VAL A 150 2.72 6.19 -4.89
CA VAL A 150 2.20 5.46 -6.05
C VAL A 150 0.90 4.76 -5.69
N CYS A 151 -0.08 4.76 -6.60
CA CYS A 151 -1.32 4.05 -6.35
C CYS A 151 -2.01 3.55 -7.62
N TRP A 152 -2.73 2.44 -7.46
CA TRP A 152 -3.71 1.91 -8.41
C TRP A 152 -4.95 2.82 -8.43
N ASP A 153 -4.86 4.03 -8.97
CA ASP A 153 -5.87 5.08 -8.82
C ASP A 153 -7.29 4.67 -9.25
N ARG A 154 -7.40 3.99 -10.39
CA ARG A 154 -8.69 3.51 -10.91
C ARG A 154 -9.25 2.34 -10.11
N GLN A 155 -8.38 1.48 -9.55
CA GLN A 155 -8.78 0.33 -8.73
C GLN A 155 -8.89 0.67 -7.24
N ASN A 156 -8.31 1.78 -6.79
CA ASN A 156 -8.26 2.21 -5.39
C ASN A 156 -8.48 3.73 -5.26
N PRO A 157 -9.67 4.23 -5.66
CA PRO A 157 -10.01 5.65 -5.53
C PRO A 157 -10.07 6.10 -4.05
N ALA A 158 -10.22 5.16 -3.10
CA ALA A 158 -10.16 5.45 -1.67
C ALA A 158 -8.78 5.94 -1.23
N SER A 159 -7.70 5.28 -1.68
CA SER A 159 -6.33 5.71 -1.39
C SER A 159 -6.04 7.09 -1.99
N VAL A 160 -6.48 7.34 -3.23
CA VAL A 160 -6.35 8.67 -3.88
C VAL A 160 -6.99 9.77 -3.01
N ARG A 161 -8.18 9.51 -2.44
CA ARG A 161 -8.83 10.47 -1.53
C ARG A 161 -8.04 10.72 -0.24
N VAL A 162 -7.41 9.68 0.33
CA VAL A 162 -6.54 9.81 1.50
C VAL A 162 -5.33 10.68 1.15
N LEU A 163 -4.63 10.36 0.07
CA LEU A 163 -3.45 11.09 -0.41
C LEU A 163 -3.76 12.58 -0.67
N ARG A 164 -4.83 12.88 -1.41
CA ARG A 164 -5.25 14.27 -1.68
C ARG A 164 -5.58 15.03 -0.41
N ARG A 165 -6.27 14.40 0.55
CA ARG A 165 -6.58 15.02 1.85
C ARG A 165 -5.35 15.20 2.75
N ALA A 166 -4.30 14.40 2.56
CA ALA A 166 -3.00 14.56 3.21
C ALA A 166 -2.11 15.63 2.54
N GLY A 167 -2.51 16.12 1.36
CA GLY A 167 -1.85 17.23 0.67
C GLY A 167 -1.06 16.82 -0.58
N PHE A 168 -1.11 15.56 -0.98
CA PHE A 168 -0.54 15.08 -2.23
C PHE A 168 -1.35 15.58 -3.43
N ARG A 169 -0.67 15.82 -4.55
CA ARG A 169 -1.26 16.26 -5.83
C ARG A 169 -0.87 15.30 -6.95
N PRO A 170 -1.80 14.97 -7.87
CA PRO A 170 -1.43 14.24 -9.09
C PRO A 170 -0.30 14.96 -9.81
N SER A 171 0.74 14.23 -10.16
CA SER A 171 1.93 14.76 -10.84
C SER A 171 2.31 13.99 -12.10
N GLY A 172 1.63 12.88 -12.39
CA GLY A 172 1.89 12.07 -13.57
C GLY A 172 1.56 10.61 -13.32
N ARG A 173 2.23 9.74 -14.07
CA ARG A 173 2.23 8.30 -13.86
C ARG A 173 3.67 7.78 -13.88
N ILE A 174 3.91 6.68 -13.20
CA ILE A 174 5.21 6.00 -13.13
C ILE A 174 5.04 4.57 -13.63
N GLU A 175 5.93 4.13 -14.52
CA GLU A 175 5.92 2.74 -14.98
C GLU A 175 6.23 1.80 -13.81
N LEU A 176 5.58 0.63 -13.77
CA LEU A 176 5.81 -0.33 -12.72
C LEU A 176 7.24 -0.86 -12.70
N LEU A 177 7.90 -0.99 -13.86
CA LEU A 177 9.30 -1.40 -13.96
C LEU A 177 10.28 -0.33 -13.49
N GLU A 178 9.86 0.94 -13.38
CA GLU A 178 10.64 1.99 -12.72
C GLU A 178 10.60 1.85 -11.18
N GLU A 179 9.52 1.27 -10.64
CA GLU A 179 9.27 1.14 -9.19
C GLU A 179 9.57 -0.26 -8.64
N TYR A 180 9.36 -1.30 -9.44
CA TYR A 180 9.41 -2.71 -9.05
C TYR A 180 10.20 -3.54 -10.05
N SER A 181 10.91 -4.57 -9.57
CA SER A 181 11.56 -5.54 -10.46
C SER A 181 10.54 -6.37 -11.24
N ALA A 182 10.92 -6.87 -12.42
CA ALA A 182 10.09 -7.78 -13.21
C ALA A 182 9.66 -9.02 -12.40
N GLU A 183 10.55 -9.57 -11.56
CA GLU A 183 10.23 -10.66 -10.63
C GLU A 183 9.10 -10.28 -9.66
N ARG A 184 9.15 -9.08 -9.10
CA ARG A 184 8.09 -8.58 -8.21
C ARG A 184 6.77 -8.43 -8.96
N LEU A 185 6.79 -7.97 -10.21
CA LEU A 185 5.59 -7.86 -11.04
C LEU A 185 4.97 -9.22 -11.37
N GLU A 186 5.79 -10.21 -11.67
CA GLU A 186 5.32 -11.60 -11.83
C GLU A 186 4.71 -12.15 -10.54
N GLY A 187 5.32 -11.87 -9.39
CA GLY A 187 4.77 -12.22 -8.08
C GLY A 187 3.39 -11.59 -7.83
N ILE A 188 3.24 -10.30 -8.12
CA ILE A 188 1.96 -9.58 -7.99
C ILE A 188 0.91 -10.19 -8.93
N ARG A 189 1.26 -10.44 -10.20
CA ARG A 189 0.36 -11.10 -11.16
C ARG A 189 -0.07 -12.48 -10.66
N ALA A 190 0.87 -13.28 -10.17
CA ALA A 190 0.59 -14.62 -9.70
C ALA A 190 -0.33 -14.61 -8.47
N TRP A 191 -0.08 -13.69 -7.54
CA TRP A 191 -0.95 -13.45 -6.40
C TRP A 191 -2.36 -13.01 -6.82
N GLU A 192 -2.48 -12.03 -7.72
CA GLU A 192 -3.79 -11.53 -8.17
C GLU A 192 -4.65 -12.63 -8.81
N LEU A 193 -4.05 -13.48 -9.66
CA LEU A 193 -4.76 -14.63 -10.25
C LEU A 193 -5.15 -15.67 -9.20
N ALA A 194 -4.24 -16.01 -8.27
CA ALA A 194 -4.52 -16.98 -7.21
C ALA A 194 -5.65 -16.50 -6.27
N ARG A 195 -5.55 -15.24 -5.83
CA ARG A 195 -6.57 -14.57 -5.03
C ARG A 195 -7.92 -14.57 -5.74
N PHE A 196 -7.94 -14.17 -7.02
CA PHE A 196 -9.16 -14.13 -7.81
C PHE A 196 -9.78 -15.53 -7.97
N ALA A 197 -8.98 -16.55 -8.30
CA ALA A 197 -9.45 -17.93 -8.47
C ALA A 197 -10.08 -18.49 -7.18
N ALA A 198 -9.54 -18.14 -6.01
CA ALA A 198 -10.04 -18.59 -4.72
C ALA A 198 -11.39 -17.96 -4.32
N GLN A 199 -11.84 -16.88 -4.99
CA GLN A 199 -13.11 -16.24 -4.70
C GLN A 199 -14.30 -17.10 -5.19
N PRO A 200 -15.48 -17.01 -4.54
CA PRO A 200 -16.72 -17.55 -5.09
C PRO A 200 -17.06 -16.94 -6.45
N ALA A 201 -17.80 -17.66 -7.30
CA ALA A 201 -18.13 -17.22 -8.66
C ALA A 201 -18.78 -15.82 -8.71
N ALA A 202 -19.73 -15.53 -7.82
CA ALA A 202 -20.36 -14.21 -7.76
C ALA A 202 -19.37 -13.07 -7.45
N ALA A 203 -18.37 -13.32 -6.59
CA ALA A 203 -17.32 -12.36 -6.30
C ALA A 203 -16.36 -12.20 -7.49
N ARG A 204 -16.04 -13.30 -8.20
CA ARG A 204 -15.24 -13.23 -9.44
C ARG A 204 -15.92 -12.38 -10.51
N THR A 205 -17.23 -12.53 -10.72
CA THR A 205 -17.99 -11.67 -11.65
C THR A 205 -17.86 -10.20 -11.28
N ARG A 206 -18.09 -9.86 -10.01
CA ARG A 206 -18.02 -8.47 -9.51
C ARG A 206 -16.61 -7.88 -9.65
N ASP A 207 -15.59 -8.67 -9.35
CA ASP A 207 -14.22 -8.20 -9.25
C ASP A 207 -13.46 -8.28 -10.59
N ALA A 208 -14.06 -8.91 -11.62
CA ALA A 208 -13.42 -9.19 -12.90
C ALA A 208 -12.81 -7.95 -13.56
N ALA A 209 -13.56 -6.85 -13.61
CA ALA A 209 -13.08 -5.59 -14.19
C ALA A 209 -11.86 -5.03 -13.46
N VAL A 210 -11.86 -5.08 -12.12
CA VAL A 210 -10.74 -4.57 -11.30
C VAL A 210 -9.49 -5.43 -11.49
N THR A 211 -9.65 -6.76 -11.48
CA THR A 211 -8.53 -7.69 -11.70
C THR A 211 -7.98 -7.56 -13.12
N ALA A 212 -8.86 -7.51 -14.13
CA ALA A 212 -8.47 -7.35 -15.53
C ALA A 212 -7.68 -6.06 -15.75
N GLY A 213 -8.13 -4.95 -15.16
CA GLY A 213 -7.45 -3.67 -15.27
C GLY A 213 -6.00 -3.71 -14.76
N LYS A 214 -5.77 -4.31 -13.59
CA LYS A 214 -4.40 -4.46 -13.07
C LYS A 214 -3.52 -5.36 -13.93
N LEU A 215 -4.06 -6.51 -14.35
CA LEU A 215 -3.32 -7.43 -15.21
C LEU A 215 -2.98 -6.78 -16.56
N ALA A 216 -3.83 -5.88 -17.07
CA ALA A 216 -3.54 -5.09 -18.26
C ALA A 216 -2.31 -4.19 -18.06
N ILE A 217 -2.27 -3.42 -16.95
CA ILE A 217 -1.16 -2.51 -16.66
C ILE A 217 0.15 -3.30 -16.47
N ILE A 218 0.13 -4.34 -15.63
CA ILE A 218 1.33 -5.16 -15.37
C ILE A 218 1.77 -5.89 -16.65
N GLY A 219 0.83 -6.50 -17.35
CA GLY A 219 1.12 -7.31 -18.54
C GLY A 219 1.56 -6.48 -19.74
N ARG A 220 1.18 -5.20 -19.82
CA ARG A 220 1.72 -4.26 -20.81
C ARG A 220 3.23 -4.14 -20.67
N GLU A 221 3.70 -3.91 -19.45
CA GLU A 221 5.13 -3.70 -19.19
C GLU A 221 5.96 -4.98 -19.29
N LEU A 222 5.37 -6.14 -18.99
CA LEU A 222 6.02 -7.45 -19.19
C LEU A 222 5.81 -8.04 -20.60
N GLY A 223 5.11 -7.37 -21.50
CA GLY A 223 4.84 -7.87 -22.86
C GLY A 223 3.92 -9.11 -22.92
N ALA A 224 3.12 -9.37 -21.88
CA ALA A 224 2.30 -10.57 -21.72
C ALA A 224 0.79 -10.28 -21.52
N ALA A 225 0.36 -9.03 -21.69
CA ALA A 225 -0.99 -8.56 -21.38
C ALA A 225 -2.11 -9.47 -21.91
N ARG A 226 -2.05 -9.85 -23.19
CA ARG A 226 -3.14 -10.61 -23.82
C ARG A 226 -3.29 -12.00 -23.23
N ALA A 227 -2.19 -12.73 -23.07
CA ALA A 227 -2.21 -14.08 -22.49
C ALA A 227 -2.81 -14.08 -21.08
N TRP A 228 -2.60 -13.01 -20.31
CA TRP A 228 -3.14 -12.89 -18.96
C TRP A 228 -4.62 -12.55 -18.92
N LEU A 229 -5.12 -11.78 -19.89
CA LEU A 229 -6.56 -11.60 -20.05
C LEU A 229 -7.24 -12.93 -20.34
N ASP A 230 -6.69 -13.72 -21.28
CA ASP A 230 -7.27 -15.01 -21.64
C ASP A 230 -7.32 -15.94 -20.41
N ARG A 231 -6.23 -16.01 -19.63
CA ARG A 231 -6.20 -16.76 -18.37
C ARG A 231 -7.20 -16.26 -17.33
N LEU A 232 -7.41 -14.94 -17.22
CA LEU A 232 -8.41 -14.38 -16.32
C LEU A 232 -9.83 -14.77 -16.76
N LEU A 233 -10.12 -14.73 -18.06
CA LEU A 233 -11.44 -15.05 -18.60
C LEU A 233 -11.83 -16.52 -18.37
N GLU A 234 -10.87 -17.44 -18.40
CA GLU A 234 -11.09 -18.85 -18.01
C GLU A 234 -11.58 -19.00 -16.57
N LEU A 235 -11.11 -18.14 -15.67
CA LEU A 235 -11.51 -18.13 -14.25
C LEU A 235 -12.79 -17.32 -14.00
N THR A 236 -13.20 -16.49 -14.95
CA THR A 236 -14.29 -15.54 -14.80
C THR A 236 -15.60 -16.14 -15.32
N PRO A 237 -16.68 -16.15 -14.53
CA PRO A 237 -18.00 -16.53 -15.07
C PRO A 237 -18.38 -15.64 -16.25
N THR A 238 -19.11 -16.17 -17.24
CA THR A 238 -19.45 -15.47 -18.49
C THR A 238 -20.05 -14.08 -18.27
N ALA A 239 -20.88 -13.92 -17.22
CA ALA A 239 -21.48 -12.63 -16.85
C ALA A 239 -20.45 -11.52 -16.51
N GLY A 240 -19.20 -11.86 -16.20
CA GLY A 240 -18.12 -10.90 -15.93
C GLY A 240 -17.20 -10.63 -17.12
N HIS A 241 -17.36 -11.34 -18.24
CA HIS A 241 -16.42 -11.28 -19.38
C HIS A 241 -16.38 -9.89 -20.01
N ASP A 242 -17.53 -9.28 -20.25
CA ASP A 242 -17.60 -7.98 -20.93
C ASP A 242 -16.97 -6.87 -20.07
N ALA A 243 -17.27 -6.86 -18.76
CA ALA A 243 -16.68 -5.92 -17.82
C ALA A 243 -15.15 -6.09 -17.72
N ALA A 244 -14.65 -7.34 -17.73
CA ALA A 244 -13.22 -7.62 -17.76
C ALA A 244 -12.56 -7.09 -19.04
N ARG A 245 -13.12 -7.41 -20.21
CA ARG A 245 -12.59 -6.97 -21.52
C ARG A 245 -12.58 -5.45 -21.64
N GLN A 246 -13.67 -4.79 -21.25
CA GLN A 246 -13.77 -3.34 -21.30
C GLN A 246 -12.72 -2.67 -20.41
N SER A 247 -12.61 -3.11 -19.15
CA SER A 247 -11.60 -2.58 -18.22
C SER A 247 -10.18 -2.81 -18.75
N PHE A 248 -9.89 -4.01 -19.23
CA PHE A 248 -8.59 -4.35 -19.80
C PHE A 248 -8.23 -3.47 -21.00
N ALA A 249 -9.15 -3.26 -21.94
CA ALA A 249 -8.91 -2.45 -23.13
C ALA A 249 -8.57 -0.99 -22.79
N VAL A 250 -9.18 -0.45 -21.74
CA VAL A 250 -8.86 0.89 -21.23
C VAL A 250 -7.50 0.89 -20.53
N GLU A 251 -7.23 -0.09 -19.68
CA GLU A 251 -6.06 -0.08 -18.81
C GLU A 251 -4.75 -0.49 -19.49
N VAL A 252 -4.80 -1.31 -20.53
CA VAL A 252 -3.60 -1.68 -21.30
C VAL A 252 -3.01 -0.48 -22.08
N GLN A 253 -3.81 0.56 -22.28
CA GLN A 253 -3.37 1.84 -22.87
C GLN A 253 -2.85 2.82 -21.81
N THR A 254 -3.04 2.52 -20.52
CA THR A 254 -2.58 3.36 -19.42
C THR A 254 -1.09 3.11 -19.15
N VAL A 255 -0.32 4.18 -19.00
CA VAL A 255 1.09 4.09 -18.57
C VAL A 255 1.14 3.96 -17.05
N GLY A 256 1.47 2.78 -16.53
CA GLY A 256 1.87 2.62 -15.13
C GLY A 256 0.85 3.00 -14.05
N LEU A 257 1.34 3.36 -12.85
CA LEU A 257 0.55 3.76 -11.67
C LEU A 257 0.41 5.28 -11.56
N ALA A 258 -0.64 5.76 -10.89
CA ALA A 258 -0.73 7.19 -10.60
C ALA A 258 0.37 7.61 -9.63
N TYR A 259 1.08 8.67 -10.02
CA TYR A 259 2.17 9.27 -9.25
C TYR A 259 1.71 10.59 -8.65
N LEU A 260 1.72 10.67 -7.32
CA LEU A 260 1.28 11.85 -6.59
C LEU A 260 2.44 12.42 -5.77
N LEU A 261 2.64 13.73 -5.85
CA LEU A 261 3.67 14.45 -5.10
C LEU A 261 3.09 15.22 -3.93
N LEU A 262 3.77 15.15 -2.79
CA LEU A 262 3.57 16.08 -1.69
C LEU A 262 4.48 17.29 -1.92
N PRO A 263 3.91 18.50 -2.06
CA PRO A 263 4.72 19.69 -2.30
C PRO A 263 5.68 19.95 -1.12
N PRO A 264 6.94 20.32 -1.40
CA PRO A 264 7.86 20.82 -0.38
C PRO A 264 7.21 22.09 0.19
N ARG A 265 6.89 22.06 1.48
CA ARG A 265 6.50 23.27 2.21
C ARG A 265 7.69 23.73 3.01
#